data_AF-A0DQ35-F1
#
_entry.id   AF-A0DQ35-F1
#
_cell.length_a   1.000
_cell.length_b   1.000
_cell.length_c   1.000
_cell.angle_alpha   90.00
_cell.angle_beta   90.00
_cell.angle_gamma   90.00
#
_symmetry.space_group_name_H-M   'P 1'
#
loop_
_entity.id
_entity.type
_entity.pdbx_description
1 polymer ?
#
loop_
_entity_poly.entity_id
_entity_poly.type
_entity_poly.pdbx_seq_one_letter_code
_entity_poly.pdbx_strand_id
1 'polypeptide(L)'
;MGLCSSMHHGTDLSASLRLKAVQIFQKIDKENKGVIDKKTTQQFWQSNFAKINTDALFKAVDFDNSGDITIQEWLTFWKIVKKTGYTEQEINEELDELMQGKAWVQFRVVDQFIQVDKNRRRSQIPQIVMEEQLLTLRKTKTAEIK
;
A
#
# COMPACT_ATOMS: atom_id res chain seq x y z
N MET A 1 -29.41 -28.29 -2.59
CA MET A 1 -27.96 -28.51 -2.79
C MET A 1 -27.32 -27.13 -2.90
N GLY A 2 -26.24 -26.90 -2.15
CA GLY A 2 -25.78 -25.60 -1.64
C GLY A 2 -25.64 -24.46 -2.65
N LEU A 3 -26.28 -23.32 -2.33
CA LEU A 3 -25.88 -22.01 -2.83
C LEU A 3 -24.64 -21.60 -2.04
N CYS A 4 -23.44 -21.88 -2.56
CA CYS A 4 -22.21 -21.34 -2.01
C CYS A 4 -22.26 -19.81 -2.12
N SER A 5 -22.33 -19.15 -0.96
CA SER A 5 -22.27 -17.71 -0.81
C SER A 5 -21.11 -17.13 -1.63
N SER A 6 -21.46 -16.41 -2.70
CA SER A 6 -20.53 -15.53 -3.40
C SER A 6 -20.16 -14.40 -2.45
N MET A 7 -19.16 -14.64 -1.58
CA MET A 7 -18.49 -13.58 -0.84
C MET A 7 -17.86 -12.66 -1.87
N HIS A 8 -18.58 -11.60 -2.21
CA HIS A 8 -18.02 -10.45 -2.91
C HIS A 8 -17.04 -9.79 -1.94
N HIS A 9 -15.82 -10.33 -1.84
CA HIS A 9 -14.73 -9.55 -1.31
C HIS A 9 -14.50 -8.43 -2.31
N GLY A 10 -14.98 -7.23 -1.97
CA GLY A 10 -14.75 -6.03 -2.75
C GLY A 10 -13.27 -5.93 -3.11
N THR A 11 -13.00 -5.66 -4.38
CA THR A 11 -11.64 -5.52 -4.94
C THR A 11 -10.92 -4.27 -4.43
N ASP A 12 -11.63 -3.44 -3.67
CA ASP A 12 -11.21 -2.13 -3.21
C ASP A 12 -11.22 -2.09 -1.68
N LEU A 13 -10.27 -1.33 -1.13
CA LEU A 13 -10.18 -1.08 0.30
C LEU A 13 -11.38 -0.25 0.76
N SER A 14 -11.96 -0.60 1.91
CA SER A 14 -12.91 0.27 2.59
C SER A 14 -12.30 1.64 2.90
N ALA A 15 -13.16 2.67 2.97
CA ALA A 15 -12.73 4.04 3.21
C ALA A 15 -11.91 4.18 4.49
N SER A 16 -12.29 3.45 5.55
CA SER A 16 -11.59 3.43 6.83
C SER A 16 -10.16 2.89 6.73
N LEU A 17 -9.95 1.76 6.03
CA LEU A 17 -8.62 1.20 5.80
C LEU A 17 -7.76 2.12 4.95
N ARG A 18 -8.34 2.69 3.89
CA ARG A 18 -7.65 3.66 3.03
C ARG A 18 -7.19 4.88 3.84
N LEU A 19 -8.05 5.42 4.70
CA LEU A 19 -7.70 6.55 5.57
C LEU A 19 -6.57 6.18 6.55
N LYS A 20 -6.63 4.99 7.14
CA LYS A 20 -5.57 4.51 8.05
C LYS A 20 -4.22 4.35 7.33
N ALA A 21 -4.23 3.77 6.13
CA ALA A 21 -3.04 3.67 5.29
C ALA A 21 -2.47 5.07 4.94
N VAL A 22 -3.31 6.05 4.62
CA VAL A 22 -2.87 7.44 4.40
C VAL A 22 -2.26 8.06 5.66
N GLN A 23 -2.86 7.84 6.83
CA GLN A 23 -2.33 8.36 8.10
C GLN A 23 -0.95 7.78 8.43
N ILE A 24 -0.75 6.48 8.20
CA ILE A 24 0.55 5.84 8.37
C ILE A 24 1.57 6.44 7.41
N PHE A 25 1.18 6.64 6.15
CA PHE A 25 2.04 7.28 5.16
C PHE A 25 2.51 8.66 5.63
N GLN A 26 1.57 9.51 6.06
CA GLN A 26 1.87 10.85 6.59
C GLN A 26 2.72 10.82 7.85
N LYS A 27 2.57 9.79 8.68
CA LYS A 27 3.38 9.63 9.90
C LYS A 27 4.83 9.26 9.58
N ILE A 28 5.05 8.52 8.50
CA ILE A 28 6.38 8.18 8.00
C ILE A 28 6.97 9.39 7.27
N ASP A 29 6.22 10.04 6.37
CA ASP A 29 6.61 11.25 5.64
C ASP A 29 6.59 12.50 6.56
N LYS A 30 7.53 12.55 7.50
CA LYS A 30 7.68 13.66 8.46
C LYS A 30 7.91 15.02 7.79
N GLU A 31 8.51 15.02 6.60
CA GLU A 31 8.82 16.24 5.86
C GLU A 31 7.68 16.66 4.92
N ASN A 32 6.57 15.90 4.89
CA ASN A 32 5.38 16.16 4.07
C ASN A 32 5.73 16.42 2.59
N LYS A 33 6.70 15.65 2.08
CA LYS A 33 7.17 15.73 0.70
C LYS A 33 6.18 15.10 -0.28
N GLY A 34 5.23 14.32 0.23
CA GLY A 34 4.32 13.51 -0.57
C GLY A 34 4.92 12.18 -1.02
N VAL A 35 6.13 11.86 -0.55
CA VAL A 35 6.87 10.62 -0.84
C VAL A 35 7.57 10.13 0.42
N ILE A 36 7.66 8.81 0.55
CA ILE A 36 8.43 8.15 1.61
C ILE A 36 9.79 7.76 1.03
N ASP A 37 10.85 8.41 1.51
CA ASP A 37 12.22 8.05 1.16
C ASP A 37 12.82 7.04 2.14
N LYS A 38 13.85 6.31 1.72
CA LYS A 38 14.49 5.27 2.53
C LYS A 38 15.07 5.81 3.84
N LYS A 39 15.63 7.02 3.83
CA LYS A 39 16.29 7.61 5.00
C LYS A 39 15.26 7.96 6.07
N THR A 40 14.16 8.59 5.67
CA THR A 40 13.05 8.95 6.55
C THR A 40 12.40 7.70 7.15
N THR A 41 12.24 6.66 6.33
CA THR A 41 11.71 5.36 6.76
C THR A 41 12.63 4.67 7.79
N GLN A 42 13.94 4.66 7.57
CA GLN A 42 14.90 4.11 8.52
C GLN A 42 14.87 4.85 9.87
N GLN A 43 14.64 6.16 9.85
CA GLN A 43 14.49 6.96 11.07
C GLN A 43 13.15 6.73 11.78
N PHE A 44 12.12 6.29 11.05
CA PHE A 44 10.81 5.97 11.62
C PHE A 44 10.88 4.72 12.49
N TRP A 45 11.53 3.65 12.02
CA TRP A 45 11.77 2.46 12.83
C TRP A 45 12.98 2.66 13.74
N GLN A 46 12.76 2.88 15.03
CA GLN A 46 13.83 3.02 16.03
C GLN A 46 14.47 1.67 16.45
N SER A 47 14.27 0.62 15.67
CA SER A 47 14.73 -0.75 15.98
C SER A 47 16.04 -1.07 15.28
N ASN A 48 16.82 -2.01 15.84
CA ASN A 48 18.05 -2.55 15.23
C ASN A 48 17.83 -3.11 13.81
N PHE A 49 16.59 -3.38 13.41
CA PHE A 49 16.20 -3.92 12.11
C PHE A 49 15.62 -2.87 11.15
N ALA A 50 15.71 -1.58 11.45
CA ALA A 50 15.16 -0.49 10.63
C ALA A 50 15.56 -0.58 9.16
N LYS A 51 16.83 -0.89 8.90
CA LYS A 51 17.35 -1.04 7.54
C LYS A 51 16.71 -2.21 6.79
N ILE A 52 16.64 -3.38 7.43
CA ILE A 52 16.05 -4.59 6.83
C ILE A 52 14.55 -4.37 6.57
N ASN A 53 13.83 -3.75 7.51
CA ASN A 53 12.42 -3.42 7.35
C ASN A 53 12.19 -2.43 6.21
N THR A 54 13.06 -1.42 6.10
CA THR A 54 13.01 -0.44 5.01
C THR A 54 13.26 -1.13 3.67
N ASP A 55 14.32 -1.93 3.55
CA ASP A 55 14.64 -2.58 2.28
C ASP A 55 13.54 -3.56 1.85
N ALA A 56 12.94 -4.29 2.79
CA ALA A 56 11.81 -5.18 2.53
C ALA A 56 10.56 -4.41 2.10
N LEU A 57 10.25 -3.30 2.77
CA LEU A 57 9.12 -2.43 2.41
C LEU A 57 9.29 -1.90 0.98
N PHE A 58 10.44 -1.29 0.67
CA PHE A 58 10.68 -0.72 -0.66
C PHE A 58 10.61 -1.78 -1.73
N LYS A 59 11.19 -2.96 -1.52
CA LYS A 59 11.11 -4.05 -2.49
C LYS A 59 9.67 -4.50 -2.80
N ALA A 60 8.76 -4.38 -1.83
CA ALA A 60 7.36 -4.79 -1.98
C ALA A 60 6.47 -3.69 -2.58
N VAL A 61 6.73 -2.42 -2.27
CA VAL A 61 5.83 -1.30 -2.57
C VAL A 61 6.35 -0.35 -3.66
N ASP A 62 7.67 -0.22 -3.82
CA ASP A 62 8.30 0.57 -4.88
C ASP A 62 8.11 -0.16 -6.22
N PHE A 63 7.08 0.25 -6.97
CA PHE A 63 6.68 -0.48 -8.17
C PHE A 63 7.53 -0.09 -9.37
N ASP A 64 7.89 1.19 -9.45
CA ASP A 64 8.70 1.77 -10.52
C ASP A 64 10.22 1.71 -10.25
N ASN A 65 10.64 1.30 -9.05
CA ASN A 65 12.03 1.32 -8.57
C ASN A 65 12.64 2.73 -8.61
N SER A 66 11.82 3.75 -8.39
CA SER A 66 12.28 5.15 -8.29
C SER A 66 13.17 5.36 -7.06
N GLY A 67 13.03 4.51 -6.04
CA GLY A 67 13.74 4.63 -4.77
C GLY A 67 12.98 5.44 -3.72
N ASP A 68 11.79 5.92 -4.06
CA ASP A 68 10.85 6.65 -3.21
C ASP A 68 9.45 6.02 -3.34
N ILE A 69 8.70 5.88 -2.24
CA ILE A 69 7.34 5.34 -2.29
C ILE A 69 6.35 6.49 -2.32
N THR A 70 5.57 6.57 -3.39
CA THR A 70 4.46 7.53 -3.48
C THR A 70 3.22 7.05 -2.73
N ILE A 71 2.34 7.97 -2.32
CA ILE A 71 1.06 7.59 -1.67
C ILE A 71 0.20 6.68 -2.57
N GLN A 72 0.34 6.81 -3.89
CA GLN A 72 -0.43 6.04 -4.87
C GLN A 72 0.06 4.59 -4.91
N GLU A 73 1.37 4.37 -4.90
CA GLU A 73 1.96 3.04 -4.80
C GLU A 73 1.65 2.39 -3.46
N TRP A 74 1.75 3.15 -2.37
CA TRP A 74 1.38 2.70 -1.03
C TRP A 74 -0.06 2.19 -0.98
N LEU A 75 -1.03 2.96 -1.50
CA LEU A 75 -2.43 2.53 -1.54
C LEU A 75 -2.68 1.38 -2.51
N THR A 76 -1.96 1.37 -3.63
CA THR A 76 -2.03 0.27 -4.61
C THR A 76 -1.57 -1.05 -3.98
N PHE A 77 -0.52 -1.04 -3.17
CA PHE A 77 -0.06 -2.22 -2.46
C PHE A 77 -1.15 -2.81 -1.57
N TRP A 78 -1.78 -2.01 -0.71
CA TRP A 78 -2.86 -2.48 0.17
C TRP A 78 -4.08 -2.98 -0.61
N LYS A 79 -4.36 -2.39 -1.78
CA LYS A 79 -5.40 -2.88 -2.69
C LYS A 79 -5.02 -4.24 -3.29
N ILE A 80 -3.76 -4.46 -3.63
CA ILE A 80 -3.26 -5.77 -4.06
C ILE A 80 -3.34 -6.78 -2.91
N VAL A 81 -2.95 -6.42 -1.68
CA VAL A 81 -3.11 -7.27 -0.49
C VAL A 81 -4.57 -7.73 -0.38
N LYS A 82 -5.53 -6.81 -0.47
CA LYS A 82 -6.96 -7.15 -0.49
C LYS A 82 -7.33 -8.10 -1.64
N LYS A 83 -6.84 -7.81 -2.85
CA LYS A 83 -7.09 -8.61 -4.06
C LYS A 83 -6.50 -10.02 -3.99
N THR A 84 -5.41 -10.24 -3.25
CA THR A 84 -4.80 -11.56 -3.06
C THR A 84 -5.59 -12.46 -2.11
N GLY A 85 -6.60 -11.93 -1.41
CA GLY A 85 -7.53 -12.71 -0.60
C GLY A 85 -7.53 -12.38 0.90
N TYR A 86 -6.69 -11.45 1.34
CA TYR A 86 -6.69 -11.01 2.74
C TYR A 86 -8.00 -10.30 3.10
N THR A 87 -8.50 -10.58 4.30
CA THR A 87 -9.70 -9.95 4.83
C THR A 87 -9.42 -8.50 5.23
N GLU A 88 -10.47 -7.68 5.35
CA GLU A 88 -10.28 -6.30 5.85
C GLU A 88 -9.78 -6.27 7.29
N GLN A 89 -10.16 -7.28 8.09
CA GLN A 89 -9.73 -7.39 9.47
C GLN A 89 -8.21 -7.66 9.55
N GLU A 90 -7.69 -8.62 8.79
CA GLU A 90 -6.25 -8.89 8.75
C GLU A 90 -5.49 -7.64 8.31
N ILE A 91 -5.94 -6.97 7.25
CA ILE A 91 -5.33 -5.71 6.79
C ILE A 91 -5.39 -4.64 7.88
N ASN A 92 -6.51 -4.53 8.61
CA ASN A 92 -6.65 -3.56 9.69
C ASN A 92 -5.64 -3.81 10.81
N GLU A 93 -5.50 -5.06 11.24
CA GLU A 93 -4.58 -5.48 12.30
C GLU A 93 -3.14 -5.13 11.91
N GLU A 94 -2.73 -5.46 10.69
CA GLU A 94 -1.41 -5.13 10.13
C GLU A 94 -1.15 -3.61 10.08
N LEU A 95 -2.15 -2.82 9.67
CA LEU A 95 -2.05 -1.36 9.69
C LEU A 95 -1.94 -0.81 11.12
N ASP A 96 -2.66 -1.39 12.08
CA ASP A 96 -2.56 -0.98 13.49
C ASP A 96 -1.18 -1.29 14.08
N GLU A 97 -0.58 -2.42 13.71
CA GLU A 97 0.80 -2.74 14.08
C GLU A 97 1.80 -1.72 13.53
N LEU A 98 1.68 -1.39 12.25
CA LEU A 98 2.51 -0.36 11.61
C LEU A 98 2.32 1.01 12.26
N MET A 99 1.10 1.37 12.62
CA MET A 99 0.81 2.65 13.27
C MET A 99 1.42 2.75 14.67
N GLN A 100 1.53 1.61 15.38
CA GLN A 100 2.24 1.49 16.66
C GLN A 100 3.76 1.50 16.52
N GLY A 101 4.29 1.53 15.28
CA GLY A 101 5.73 1.55 15.02
C GLY A 101 6.37 0.17 15.04
N LYS A 102 5.58 -0.91 14.95
CA LYS A 102 6.10 -2.26 14.75
C LYS A 102 6.77 -2.39 13.37
N ALA A 103 7.59 -3.42 13.22
CA ALA A 103 8.30 -3.71 11.98
C ALA A 103 7.34 -4.02 10.83
N TRP A 104 7.76 -3.71 9.60
CA TRP A 104 7.04 -4.10 8.40
C TRP A 104 6.97 -5.62 8.25
N VAL A 105 5.80 -6.12 7.85
CA VAL A 105 5.56 -7.55 7.58
C VAL A 105 5.61 -7.80 6.07
N GLN A 106 6.40 -8.80 5.68
CA GLN A 106 6.51 -9.20 4.28
C GLN A 106 5.35 -10.13 3.88
N PHE A 107 4.55 -9.69 2.92
CA PHE A 107 3.42 -10.46 2.38
C PHE A 107 3.89 -11.34 1.20
N ARG A 108 4.42 -12.54 1.48
CA ARG A 108 5.01 -13.41 0.44
C ARG A 108 4.08 -13.71 -0.74
N VAL A 109 2.79 -13.90 -0.49
CA VAL A 109 1.80 -14.16 -1.54
C VAL A 109 1.62 -12.93 -2.43
N VAL A 110 1.63 -11.75 -1.83
CA VAL A 110 1.54 -10.46 -2.53
C VAL A 110 2.81 -10.20 -3.32
N ASP A 111 3.98 -10.43 -2.73
CA ASP A 111 5.26 -10.34 -3.43
C ASP A 111 5.29 -11.26 -4.65
N GLN A 112 4.86 -12.52 -4.50
CA GLN A 112 4.79 -13.46 -5.61
C GLN A 112 3.81 -12.99 -6.69
N PHE A 113 2.64 -12.48 -6.29
CA PHE A 113 1.67 -11.91 -7.22
C PHE A 113 2.27 -10.74 -8.01
N ILE A 114 2.94 -9.82 -7.33
CA ILE A 114 3.59 -8.65 -7.92
C ILE A 114 4.70 -9.07 -8.87
N GLN A 115 5.57 -9.99 -8.46
CA GLN A 115 6.67 -10.48 -9.31
C GLN A 115 6.16 -11.20 -10.55
N VAL A 116 5.11 -12.02 -10.41
CA VAL A 116 4.47 -12.68 -11.55
C VAL A 116 3.84 -11.64 -12.48
N ASP A 117 3.16 -10.62 -11.96
CA ASP A 117 2.53 -9.58 -12.78
C ASP A 117 3.55 -8.68 -13.50
N LYS A 118 4.64 -8.29 -12.83
CA LYS A 118 5.75 -7.53 -13.44
C LYS A 118 6.37 -8.27 -14.63
N ASN A 119 6.41 -9.60 -14.59
CA ASN A 119 6.93 -10.44 -15.68
C ASN A 119 5.92 -10.72 -16.80
N ARG A 120 4.65 -10.30 -16.67
CA ARG A 120 3.65 -10.46 -17.73
C ARG A 120 3.89 -9.44 -18.83
N ARG A 121 3.63 -9.85 -20.09
CA ARG A 121 3.66 -8.96 -21.27
C ARG A 121 2.79 -7.71 -21.14
N ARG A 122 1.75 -7.76 -20.30
CA ARG A 122 0.87 -6.65 -19.93
C ARG A 122 0.68 -6.68 -18.41
N SER A 123 1.58 -6.03 -17.69
CA SER A 123 1.44 -5.84 -16.24
C SER A 123 0.24 -4.94 -15.94
N GLN A 124 -0.54 -5.30 -14.93
CA GLN A 124 -1.69 -4.52 -14.46
C GLN A 124 -1.27 -3.46 -13.44
N ILE A 125 -0.12 -3.65 -12.76
CA ILE A 125 0.32 -2.77 -11.67
C ILE A 125 0.50 -1.31 -12.11
N PRO A 126 1.22 -0.99 -13.21
CA PRO A 126 1.35 0.41 -13.64
C PRO A 126 0.01 1.07 -13.93
N GLN A 127 -0.95 0.32 -14.47
CA GLN A 127 -2.30 0.81 -14.74
C GLN A 127 -3.08 1.07 -13.45
N ILE A 128 -2.99 0.17 -12.46
CA ILE A 128 -3.64 0.36 -11.15
C ILE A 128 -3.05 1.57 -10.42
N VAL A 129 -1.73 1.73 -10.45
CA VAL A 129 -1.06 2.92 -9.88
C VAL A 129 -1.59 4.17 -10.55
N MET A 130 -1.62 4.21 -11.90
CA MET A 130 -2.14 5.35 -12.67
C MET A 130 -3.61 5.66 -12.35
N GLU A 131 -4.46 4.64 -12.18
CA GLU A 131 -5.85 4.80 -11.76
C GLU A 131 -5.95 5.45 -10.37
N GLU A 132 -5.11 5.05 -9.42
CA GLU A 132 -5.04 5.70 -8.11
C GLU A 132 -4.59 7.17 -8.22
N GLN A 133 -3.65 7.49 -9.11
CA GLN A 133 -3.27 8.88 -9.36
C GLN A 133 -4.46 9.70 -9.86
N LEU A 134 -5.22 9.18 -10.83
CA LEU A 134 -6.41 9.83 -11.38
C LEU A 134 -7.51 9.99 -10.33
N LEU A 135 -7.71 9.00 -9.45
CA LEU A 135 -8.68 9.07 -8.36
C LEU A 135 -8.30 10.17 -7.36
N THR A 136 -7.02 10.30 -7.02
CA THR A 136 -6.55 11.39 -6.14
C THR A 136 -6.78 12.76 -6.79
N LEU A 137 -6.48 12.91 -8.08
CA LEU A 137 -6.66 14.17 -8.81
C LEU A 137 -8.13 14.58 -8.98
N ARG A 138 -9.04 13.61 -9.21
CA ARG A 138 -10.48 13.88 -9.28
C ARG A 138 -11.04 14.39 -7.96
N LYS A 139 -10.61 13.80 -6.83
CA LYS A 139 -11.04 14.21 -5.50
C LYS A 139 -10.59 15.64 -5.16
N THR A 140 -9.35 16.01 -5.49
CA THR A 140 -8.85 17.38 -5.24
C THR A 140 -9.57 18.41 -6.10
N LYS A 141 -9.74 18.16 -7.41
CA LYS A 141 -10.51 19.05 -8.30
C LYS A 141 -11.97 19.25 -7.88
N THR A 142 -12.60 18.24 -7.27
CA THR A 142 -14.00 18.34 -6.83
C THR A 142 -14.13 19.15 -5.53
N ALA A 143 -13.06 19.19 -4.71
CA ALA A 143 -13.03 19.98 -3.48
C ALA A 143 -12.82 21.48 -3.73
N GLU A 144 -12.22 21.87 -4.86
CA GLU A 144 -11.95 23.27 -5.23
C GLU A 144 -13.15 23.99 -5.90
N ILE A 145 -14.22 23.25 -6.25
CA ILE A 145 -15.41 23.80 -6.94
C ILE A 145 -16.58 24.05 -5.95
N LYS A 146 -16.30 24.11 -4.64
CA LYS A 146 -17.28 24.47 -3.60
C LYS A 146 -16.77 25.65 -2.79
#